data_AF-A0A965LNE3-F1
#
_entry.id   AF-A0A965LNE3-F1
#
_cell.length_a   1.000
_cell.length_b   1.000
_cell.length_c   1.000
_cell.angle_alpha   90.00
_cell.angle_beta   90.00
_cell.angle_gamma   90.00
#
_symmetry.space_group_name_H-M   'P 1'
#
loop_
_entity.id
_entity.type
_entity.pdbx_description
1 polymer ?
#
loop_
_entity_poly.entity_id
_entity_poly.type
_entity_poly.pdbx_seq_one_letter_code
_entity_poly.pdbx_strand_id
1 'polypeptide(L)'
;AIVFCTSFKDMRFIQGDYLKYPLHTVVLKKADVVNMEKFSNAINEAVELIRESDESRPDQLHEKYYKDLTALEIELLTLIAGGHSNKQVAAEKGISLKSCENAIARLAKKLEIPATEQSNQRVLLTRKYLELSGKSNSK
;
A
#
# COMPACT_ATOMS: atom_id res chain seq x y z
N ALA A 1 16.32 -16.41 5.57
CA ALA A 1 16.01 -15.39 4.56
C ALA A 1 14.61 -15.67 4.07
N ILE A 2 13.73 -14.67 3.95
CA ILE A 2 12.36 -14.87 3.47
C ILE A 2 12.09 -13.94 2.29
N VAL A 3 11.54 -14.50 1.22
CA VAL A 3 11.10 -13.74 0.04
C VAL A 3 9.58 -13.89 -0.11
N PHE A 4 8.84 -12.79 0.09
CA PHE A 4 7.39 -12.74 -0.15
C PHE A 4 7.11 -12.41 -1.62
N CYS A 5 6.47 -13.33 -2.32
CA CYS A 5 6.03 -13.10 -3.69
C CYS A 5 4.55 -12.66 -3.69
N THR A 6 4.29 -11.40 -4.03
CA THR A 6 2.97 -10.79 -3.82
C THR A 6 2.53 -9.90 -4.97
N SER A 7 1.22 -9.81 -5.22
CA SER A 7 0.66 -8.84 -6.18
C SER A 7 0.47 -7.45 -5.58
N PHE A 8 0.65 -7.31 -4.26
CA PHE A 8 0.50 -6.05 -3.55
C PHE A 8 1.62 -5.09 -3.94
N LYS A 9 1.26 -3.84 -4.23
CA LYS A 9 2.24 -2.77 -4.50
C LYS A 9 2.84 -2.19 -3.23
N ASP A 10 2.17 -2.39 -2.09
CA ASP A 10 2.61 -1.99 -0.76
C ASP A 10 1.98 -2.95 0.25
N MET A 11 2.80 -3.54 1.12
CA MET A 11 2.39 -4.57 2.08
C MET A 11 1.40 -4.06 3.12
N ARG A 12 1.34 -2.74 3.36
CA ARG A 12 0.38 -2.12 4.29
C ARG A 12 -1.07 -2.23 3.83
N PHE A 13 -1.31 -2.62 2.58
CA PHE A 13 -2.66 -2.91 2.06
C PHE A 13 -3.13 -4.33 2.38
N ILE A 14 -2.29 -5.20 2.95
CA ILE A 14 -2.71 -6.49 3.49
C ILE A 14 -3.54 -6.21 4.74
N GLN A 15 -4.82 -6.56 4.70
CA GLN A 15 -5.72 -6.38 5.84
C GLN A 15 -5.43 -7.42 6.94
N GLY A 16 -5.33 -6.96 8.19
CA GLY A 16 -5.12 -7.77 9.40
C GLY A 16 -3.83 -7.41 10.16
N ASP A 17 -3.67 -7.94 11.38
CA ASP A 17 -2.49 -7.73 12.27
C ASP A 17 -1.16 -8.30 11.72
N TYR A 18 -1.13 -8.70 10.44
CA TYR A 18 -0.03 -9.38 9.76
C TYR A 18 1.07 -8.46 9.26
N LEU A 19 1.05 -7.17 9.63
CA LEU A 19 2.17 -6.26 9.37
C LEU A 19 3.42 -6.61 10.19
N LYS A 20 3.35 -7.61 11.08
CA LYS A 20 4.52 -8.29 11.64
C LYS A 20 5.02 -9.32 10.63
N TYR A 21 5.81 -8.87 9.66
CA TYR A 21 6.62 -9.77 8.84
C TYR A 21 7.93 -10.08 9.59
N PRO A 22 8.55 -11.26 9.38
CA PRO A 22 9.83 -11.58 10.00
C PRO A 22 10.93 -10.64 9.52
N LEU A 23 11.94 -10.39 10.37
CA LEU A 23 13.15 -9.66 9.96
C LEU A 23 13.78 -10.30 8.72
N HIS A 24 14.49 -9.48 7.93
CA HIS A 24 15.18 -9.91 6.71
C HIS A 24 14.21 -10.45 5.64
N THR A 25 13.07 -9.76 5.51
CA THR A 25 12.04 -10.03 4.51
C THR A 25 12.25 -9.17 3.26
N VAL A 26 12.40 -9.83 2.11
CA VAL A 26 12.36 -9.18 0.79
C VAL A 26 10.98 -9.41 0.17
N VAL A 27 10.47 -8.40 -0.55
CA VAL A 27 9.18 -8.50 -1.25
C VAL A 27 9.44 -8.43 -2.73
N LEU A 28 8.95 -9.44 -3.46
CA LEU A 28 9.01 -9.54 -4.90
C LEU A 28 7.60 -9.49 -5.48
N LYS A 29 7.42 -8.82 -6.63
CA LYS A 29 6.13 -8.86 -7.33
C LYS A 29 5.88 -10.26 -7.86
N LYS A 30 4.67 -10.79 -7.68
CA LYS A 30 4.31 -12.14 -8.15
C LYS A 30 4.55 -12.33 -9.65
N ALA A 31 4.32 -11.28 -10.45
CA ALA A 31 4.59 -11.30 -11.89
C ALA A 31 6.09 -11.38 -12.24
N ASP A 32 6.99 -11.00 -11.32
CA ASP A 32 8.44 -11.03 -11.53
C ASP A 32 9.06 -12.39 -11.17
N VAL A 33 8.31 -13.32 -10.59
CA VAL A 33 8.79 -14.67 -10.23
C VAL A 33 9.24 -15.48 -11.46
N VAL A 34 8.62 -15.23 -12.62
CA VAL A 34 9.00 -15.91 -13.87
C VAL A 34 10.35 -15.43 -14.42
N ASN A 35 10.86 -14.30 -13.93
CA ASN A 35 12.19 -13.81 -14.27
C ASN A 35 13.20 -14.36 -13.26
N MET A 36 13.97 -15.37 -13.69
CA MET A 36 14.96 -16.06 -12.86
C MET A 36 16.04 -15.13 -12.30
N GLU A 37 16.44 -14.10 -13.05
CA GLU A 37 17.43 -13.13 -12.59
C GLU A 37 16.87 -12.28 -11.44
N LYS A 38 15.66 -11.72 -11.61
CA LYS A 38 15.00 -10.96 -10.54
C LYS A 38 14.76 -11.80 -9.29
N PHE A 39 14.34 -13.05 -9.48
CA PHE A 39 14.10 -13.97 -8.36
C PHE A 39 15.39 -14.33 -7.63
N SER A 40 16.46 -14.65 -8.35
CA SER A 40 17.78 -14.92 -7.75
C SER A 40 18.33 -13.71 -7.01
N ASN A 41 18.16 -12.50 -7.56
CA ASN A 41 18.58 -11.26 -6.91
C ASN A 41 17.81 -11.03 -5.61
N ALA A 42 16.50 -11.26 -5.59
CA ALA A 42 15.70 -11.13 -4.37
C ALA A 42 16.09 -12.14 -3.28
N ILE A 43 16.48 -13.37 -3.65
CA ILE A 43 17.01 -14.35 -2.69
C ILE A 43 18.35 -13.88 -2.13
N ASN A 44 19.27 -13.42 -2.99
CA ASN A 44 20.58 -12.93 -2.56
C ASN A 44 20.43 -11.73 -1.62
N GLU A 45 19.57 -10.76 -1.96
CA GLU A 45 19.23 -9.63 -1.09
C GLU A 45 18.73 -10.10 0.28
N ALA A 46 17.83 -11.09 0.31
CA ALA A 46 17.29 -11.62 1.57
C ALA A 46 18.35 -12.35 2.43
N VAL A 47 19.38 -12.92 1.79
CA VAL A 47 20.52 -13.54 2.48
C VAL A 47 21.50 -12.49 2.98
N GLU A 48 21.82 -11.47 2.19
CA GLU A 48 22.68 -10.36 2.60
C GLU A 48 22.09 -9.60 3.79
N LEU A 49 20.76 -9.41 3.81
CA LEU A 49 20.05 -8.82 4.96
C LEU A 49 20.31 -9.54 6.28
N ILE A 50 20.55 -10.86 6.26
CA ILE A 50 20.88 -11.64 7.46
C ILE A 50 22.35 -11.44 7.85
N ARG A 51 23.23 -11.31 6.86
CA ARG A 51 24.68 -11.17 7.08
C ARG A 51 25.03 -9.79 7.62
N GLU A 52 24.33 -8.76 7.16
CA GLU A 52 24.52 -7.37 7.55
C GLU A 52 23.74 -6.99 8.82
N SER A 53 23.38 -7.95 9.69
CA SER A 53 22.51 -7.77 10.85
C SER A 53 23.08 -6.82 11.91
N ASP A 54 23.05 -5.54 11.60
CA ASP A 54 23.01 -4.43 12.51
C ASP A 54 21.53 -4.15 12.77
N GLU A 55 21.05 -4.51 13.97
CA GLU A 55 19.65 -4.30 14.40
C GLU A 55 19.21 -2.83 14.32
N SER A 56 20.13 -1.89 14.08
CA SER A 56 19.86 -0.47 13.89
C SER A 56 19.35 -0.08 12.51
N ARG A 57 19.47 -0.94 11.47
CA ARG A 57 18.98 -0.59 10.13
C ARG A 57 17.46 -0.76 10.06
N PRO A 58 16.69 0.33 9.81
CA PRO A 58 15.25 0.24 9.66
C PRO A 58 14.91 -0.69 8.51
N ASP A 59 13.94 -1.59 8.72
CA ASP A 59 13.42 -2.52 7.73
C ASP A 59 13.34 -1.86 6.34
N GLN A 60 13.98 -2.48 5.34
CA GLN A 60 13.97 -2.06 3.93
C GLN A 60 12.57 -2.06 3.28
N LEU A 61 11.51 -2.23 4.06
CA LEU A 61 10.14 -2.05 3.61
C LEU A 61 9.77 -0.60 3.38
N HIS A 62 10.55 0.36 3.87
CA HIS A 62 10.29 1.77 3.58
C HIS A 62 10.42 2.11 2.08
N GLU A 63 11.40 1.54 1.37
CA GLU A 63 11.54 1.72 -0.09
C GLU A 63 10.40 1.05 -0.89
N LYS A 64 9.61 0.19 -0.23
CA LYS A 64 8.50 -0.57 -0.82
C LYS A 64 7.15 0.12 -0.63
N TYR A 65 7.13 1.34 -0.07
CA TYR A 65 5.92 2.11 0.13
C TYR A 65 5.47 2.83 -1.15
N TYR A 66 4.20 2.69 -1.51
CA TYR A 66 3.69 3.29 -2.73
C TYR A 66 3.55 4.81 -2.56
N LYS A 67 4.31 5.59 -3.35
CA LYS A 67 4.24 7.07 -3.41
C LYS A 67 4.29 7.74 -2.02
N ASP A 68 5.06 7.17 -1.09
CA ASP A 68 5.20 7.66 0.28
C ASP A 68 3.86 7.94 0.98
N LEU A 69 2.84 7.13 0.68
CA LEU A 69 1.57 7.22 1.40
C LEU A 69 1.83 7.01 2.89
N THR A 70 1.31 7.92 3.70
CA THR A 70 1.35 7.81 5.16
C THR A 70 0.38 6.73 5.62
N ALA A 71 0.57 6.21 6.84
CA ALA A 71 -0.35 5.23 7.42
C ALA A 71 -1.79 5.76 7.48
N LEU A 72 -1.97 7.04 7.82
CA LEU A 72 -3.28 7.70 7.86
C LEU A 72 -3.94 7.79 6.48
N GLU A 73 -3.15 8.03 5.43
CA GLU A 73 -3.65 8.07 4.04
C GLU A 73 -4.07 6.68 3.54
N ILE A 74 -3.34 5.63 3.93
CA ILE A 74 -3.72 4.23 3.61
C ILE A 74 -5.00 3.85 4.31
N GLU A 75 -5.13 4.21 5.59
CA GLU A 75 -6.34 3.93 6.35
C GLU A 75 -7.54 4.69 5.78
N LEU A 76 -7.38 5.97 5.45
CA LEU A 76 -8.39 6.75 4.75
C LEU A 76 -8.81 6.10 3.42
N LEU A 77 -7.84 5.67 2.61
CA LEU A 77 -8.10 4.98 1.35
C LEU A 77 -8.84 3.65 1.57
N THR A 78 -8.51 2.92 2.64
CA THR A 78 -9.15 1.66 3.03
C THR A 78 -10.61 1.88 3.42
N LEU A 79 -10.90 2.90 4.24
CA LEU A 79 -12.28 3.26 4.61
C LEU A 79 -13.12 3.64 3.38
N ILE A 80 -12.52 4.40 2.46
CA ILE A 80 -13.18 4.80 1.21
C ILE A 80 -13.54 3.57 0.38
N ALA A 81 -12.60 2.64 0.20
CA ALA A 81 -12.81 1.40 -0.53
C ALA A 81 -13.79 0.44 0.17
N GLY A 82 -13.88 0.50 1.50
CA GLY A 82 -14.90 -0.19 2.30
C GLY A 82 -16.29 0.43 2.22
N GLY A 83 -16.47 1.52 1.47
CA GLY A 83 -17.79 2.13 1.25
C GLY A 83 -18.23 3.15 2.30
N HIS A 84 -17.35 3.57 3.21
CA HIS A 84 -17.70 4.52 4.30
C HIS A 84 -17.99 5.91 3.74
N SER A 85 -19.17 6.47 4.01
CA SER A 85 -19.50 7.86 3.64
C SER A 85 -18.56 8.87 4.31
N ASN A 86 -18.47 10.10 3.78
CA ASN A 86 -17.63 11.14 4.40
C ASN A 86 -18.01 11.41 5.86
N LYS A 87 -19.29 11.27 6.23
CA LYS A 87 -19.76 11.38 7.62
C LYS A 87 -19.23 10.24 8.50
N GLN A 88 -19.26 9.00 8.00
CA GLN A 88 -18.74 7.84 8.73
C GLN A 88 -17.22 7.92 8.89
N VAL A 89 -16.49 8.26 7.82
CA VAL A 89 -15.04 8.46 7.87
C VAL A 89 -14.68 9.56 8.88
N ALA A 90 -15.40 10.69 8.85
CA ALA A 90 -15.18 11.79 9.78
C ALA A 90 -15.40 11.36 11.24
N ALA A 91 -16.47 10.62 11.52
CA ALA A 91 -16.77 10.09 12.85
C ALA A 91 -15.71 9.09 13.33
N GLU A 92 -15.31 8.14 12.49
CA GLU A 92 -14.29 7.14 12.82
C GLU A 92 -12.91 7.75 13.07
N LYS A 93 -12.56 8.80 12.31
CA LYS A 93 -11.31 9.54 12.48
C LYS A 93 -11.34 10.62 13.56
N GLY A 94 -12.51 10.91 14.15
CA GLY A 94 -12.67 12.00 15.12
C GLY A 94 -12.40 13.40 14.54
N ILE A 95 -12.69 13.62 13.24
CA ILE A 95 -12.45 14.90 12.55
C ILE A 95 -13.77 15.51 12.04
N SER A 96 -13.74 16.79 11.68
CA SER A 96 -14.90 17.44 11.05
C SER A 96 -15.17 16.90 9.64
N LEU A 97 -16.42 17.00 9.19
CA LEU A 97 -16.80 16.63 7.82
C LEU A 97 -15.95 17.39 6.77
N LYS A 98 -15.68 18.68 7.02
CA LYS A 98 -14.88 19.50 6.11
C LYS A 98 -13.42 19.06 6.06
N SER A 99 -12.86 18.70 7.21
CA SER A 99 -11.49 18.14 7.29
C SER A 99 -11.39 16.81 6.57
N CYS A 100 -12.43 15.96 6.66
CA CYS A 100 -12.51 14.71 5.92
C CYS A 100 -12.50 14.94 4.40
N GLU A 101 -13.35 15.84 3.87
CA GLU A 101 -13.37 16.21 2.45
C GLU A 101 -12.00 16.69 1.97
N ASN A 102 -11.36 17.57 2.73
CA ASN A 102 -10.04 18.08 2.41
C ASN A 102 -8.98 16.97 2.42
N ALA A 103 -9.05 16.02 3.35
CA ALA A 103 -8.15 14.87 3.40
C ALA A 103 -8.31 13.97 2.17
N ILE A 104 -9.55 13.69 1.77
CA ILE A 104 -9.85 12.91 0.55
C ILE A 104 -9.33 13.62 -0.71
N ALA A 105 -9.53 14.93 -0.81
CA ALA A 105 -9.04 15.71 -1.95
C ALA A 105 -7.50 15.71 -2.04
N ARG A 106 -6.81 15.87 -0.90
CA ARG A 106 -5.34 15.78 -0.85
C ARG A 106 -4.84 14.40 -1.24
N LEU A 107 -5.48 13.34 -0.73
CA LEU A 107 -5.17 11.96 -1.06
C LEU A 107 -5.35 11.70 -2.56
N ALA A 108 -6.45 12.15 -3.16
CA ALA A 108 -6.69 12.02 -4.59
C ALA A 108 -5.61 12.72 -5.42
N LYS A 109 -5.21 13.94 -5.03
CA LYS A 109 -4.12 14.66 -5.68
C LYS A 109 -2.79 13.91 -5.59
N LYS A 110 -2.43 13.38 -4.41
CA LYS A 110 -1.22 12.59 -4.20
C LYS A 110 -1.20 11.30 -5.02
N LEU A 111 -2.36 10.69 -5.20
CA LEU A 111 -2.55 9.51 -6.05
C LEU A 111 -2.67 9.83 -7.54
N GLU A 112 -2.60 11.11 -7.93
CA GLU A 112 -2.78 11.61 -9.30
C GLU A 112 -4.13 11.21 -9.90
N ILE A 113 -5.17 11.19 -9.07
CA ILE A 113 -6.55 10.91 -9.48
C ILE A 113 -7.19 12.25 -9.87
N PRO A 114 -7.61 12.44 -11.13
CA PRO A 114 -8.17 13.70 -11.58
C PRO A 114 -9.53 13.96 -10.93
N ALA A 115 -9.78 15.21 -10.55
CA ALA A 115 -11.10 15.69 -10.16
C ALA A 115 -11.79 16.24 -11.42
N THR A 116 -12.54 15.40 -12.12
CA THR A 116 -13.35 15.83 -13.27
C THR A 116 -14.83 15.71 -12.92
N GLU A 117 -15.65 16.65 -13.41
CA GLU A 117 -17.11 16.61 -13.18
C GLU A 117 -17.77 15.33 -13.71
N GLN A 118 -17.15 14.69 -14.70
CA GLN A 118 -17.64 13.46 -15.33
C GLN A 118 -17.20 12.18 -14.62
N SER A 119 -16.31 12.24 -13.61
CA SER A 119 -15.84 11.04 -12.92
C SER A 119 -16.15 11.06 -11.43
N ASN A 120 -16.61 9.91 -10.92
CA ASN A 120 -16.82 9.75 -9.49
C ASN A 120 -15.46 9.47 -8.80
N GLN A 121 -14.88 10.51 -8.20
CA GLN A 121 -13.57 10.44 -7.56
C GLN A 121 -13.45 9.31 -6.52
N ARG A 122 -14.53 9.00 -5.80
CA ARG A 122 -14.53 7.89 -4.82
C ARG A 122 -14.44 6.51 -5.49
N VAL A 123 -15.07 6.34 -6.64
CA VAL A 123 -14.93 5.11 -7.45
C VAL A 123 -13.50 4.98 -7.95
N LEU A 124 -12.87 6.07 -8.39
CA LEU A 124 -11.47 6.05 -8.83
C LEU A 124 -10.50 5.74 -7.68
N LEU A 125 -10.72 6.31 -6.49
CA LEU A 125 -9.96 5.99 -5.28
C LEU A 125 -10.11 4.52 -4.89
N THR A 126 -11.34 3.99 -4.94
CA THR A 126 -11.62 2.57 -4.65
C THR A 126 -10.92 1.66 -5.65
N ARG A 127 -10.98 1.99 -6.95
CA ARG A 127 -10.25 1.25 -7.98
C ARG A 127 -8.75 1.29 -7.74
N LYS A 128 -8.21 2.44 -7.31
CA LYS A 128 -6.80 2.57 -6.97
C LYS A 128 -6.43 1.69 -5.78
N TYR A 129 -7.24 1.66 -4.73
CA TYR A 129 -7.05 0.74 -3.60
C TYR A 129 -7.00 -0.73 -4.06
N LEU A 130 -7.89 -1.16 -4.95
CA LEU A 130 -7.90 -2.52 -5.48
C LEU A 130 -6.63 -2.85 -6.27
N GLU A 131 -6.14 -1.91 -7.08
CA GLU A 131 -4.87 -2.03 -7.79
C GLU A 131 -3.69 -2.16 -6.81
N LEU A 132 -3.65 -1.35 -5.75
CA LEU A 132 -2.56 -1.34 -4.76
C LEU A 132 -2.58 -2.61 -3.89
N SER A 133 -3.76 -3.11 -3.54
CA SER A 133 -3.97 -4.35 -2.78
C SER A 133 -3.77 -5.62 -3.62
N GLY A 134 -3.32 -5.52 -4.87
CA GLY A 134 -3.11 -6.66 -5.76
C GLY A 134 -4.40 -7.35 -6.21
N LYS A 135 -5.58 -6.82 -5.84
CA LYS A 135 -6.91 -7.25 -6.26
C LYS A 135 -7.27 -6.58 -7.59
N SER A 136 -6.40 -6.69 -8.59
CA SER A 136 -6.75 -6.23 -9.93
C SER A 136 -7.67 -7.26 -10.58
N ASN A 137 -8.88 -6.85 -10.98
CA ASN A 137 -9.66 -7.59 -11.97
C ASN A 137 -8.84 -7.64 -13.25
N SER A 138 -8.09 -8.73 -13.44
CA SER A 138 -7.56 -9.09 -14.75
C SER A 138 -8.75 -9.29 -15.67
N LYS A 139 -8.97 -8.34 -16.58
CA LYS A 139 -9.60 -8.65 -17.86
C LYS A 139 -8.54 -9.20 -18.80
#